data_AF-A0A9E3NC19-F1
#
_entry.id   AF-A0A9E3NC19-F1
#
_cell.length_a   1.000
_cell.length_b   1.000
_cell.length_c   1.000
_cell.angle_alpha   90.00
_cell.angle_beta   90.00
_cell.angle_gamma   90.00
#
_symmetry.space_group_name_H-M   'P 1'
#
loop_
_entity.id
_entity.type
_entity.pdbx_description
1 polymer ?
#
loop_
_entity_poly.entity_id
_entity_poly.type
_entity_poly.pdbx_seq_one_letter_code
_entity_poly.pdbx_strand_id
1 'polypeptide(L)'
;MKQLLHNKFANYFNTPRIRMFSRWAKRVSFPGFEGVPVYDVWKMFLEEVKHDKLGPRASAISFNFLLALFPSIIFLFSLIPVIPIPGLKENLFSLLQSIMPDNAFELARATIEETISKKRVDLFCFG
;
A
#
# COMPACT_ATOMS: atom_id res chain seq x y z
N MET A 1 -32.19 -27.05 -15.10
CA MET A 1 -30.82 -27.37 -14.62
C MET A 1 -30.30 -26.50 -13.46
N LYS A 2 -30.91 -25.34 -13.15
CA LYS A 2 -30.50 -24.46 -12.03
C LYS A 2 -30.95 -24.90 -10.61
N GLN A 3 -31.94 -25.78 -10.48
CA GLN A 3 -32.44 -26.24 -9.17
C GLN A 3 -31.64 -27.39 -8.54
N LEU A 4 -30.82 -28.12 -9.31
CA LEU A 4 -30.04 -29.26 -8.81
C LEU A 4 -28.72 -28.87 -8.12
N LEU A 5 -28.21 -27.66 -8.37
CA LEU A 5 -26.96 -27.18 -7.75
C LEU A 5 -27.19 -26.60 -6.35
N HIS A 6 -28.35 -25.99 -6.08
CA HIS A 6 -28.63 -25.38 -4.77
C HIS A 6 -28.74 -26.45 -3.65
N ASN A 7 -29.30 -27.61 -3.96
CA ASN A 7 -29.52 -28.67 -2.97
C ASN A 7 -28.24 -29.48 -2.64
N LYS A 8 -27.22 -29.43 -3.49
CA LYS A 8 -25.95 -30.18 -3.28
C LYS A 8 -25.00 -29.49 -2.30
N PHE A 9 -25.08 -28.18 -2.11
CA PHE A 9 -24.23 -27.45 -1.16
C PHE A 9 -24.56 -27.77 0.31
N ALA A 10 -25.81 -28.15 0.60
CA ALA A 10 -26.23 -28.55 1.94
C ALA A 10 -25.56 -29.86 2.43
N ASN A 11 -25.19 -30.75 1.50
CA ASN A 11 -24.66 -32.08 1.84
C ASN A 11 -23.12 -32.20 1.82
N TYR A 12 -22.37 -31.17 1.41
CA TYR A 12 -20.91 -31.22 1.43
C TYR A 12 -20.32 -31.02 2.84
N PHE A 13 -21.08 -30.45 3.78
CA PHE A 13 -20.65 -30.20 5.17
C PHE A 13 -20.71 -31.43 6.11
N ASN A 14 -21.08 -32.61 5.62
CA ASN A 14 -21.41 -33.76 6.47
C ASN A 14 -20.25 -34.77 6.66
N THR A 15 -19.00 -34.31 6.79
CA THR A 15 -17.90 -35.15 7.26
C THR A 15 -17.77 -35.07 8.79
N PRO A 16 -17.39 -36.17 9.48
CA PRO A 16 -17.39 -36.23 10.94
C PRO A 16 -16.49 -35.19 11.60
N ARG A 17 -15.42 -34.75 10.92
CA ARG A 17 -14.49 -33.70 11.41
C ARG A 17 -15.07 -32.30 11.31
N ILE A 18 -15.76 -31.97 10.21
CA ILE A 18 -16.33 -30.62 9.98
C ILE A 18 -17.48 -30.34 10.96
N ARG A 19 -18.26 -31.36 11.35
CA ARG A 19 -19.32 -31.22 12.37
C ARG A 19 -18.81 -30.93 13.78
N MET A 20 -17.57 -31.31 14.11
CA MET A 20 -16.99 -31.03 15.42
C MET A 20 -16.51 -29.57 15.49
N PHE A 21 -15.80 -29.12 14.46
CA PHE A 21 -15.36 -27.72 14.31
C PHE A 21 -16.53 -26.75 14.19
N SER A 22 -17.57 -27.09 13.41
CA SER A 22 -18.78 -26.26 13.29
C SER A 22 -19.54 -26.13 14.61
N ARG A 23 -19.61 -27.18 15.43
CA ARG A 23 -20.26 -27.13 16.75
C ARG A 23 -19.50 -26.28 17.77
N TRP A 24 -18.18 -26.20 17.65
CA TRP A 24 -17.36 -25.29 18.45
C TRP A 24 -17.54 -23.84 17.98
N ALA A 25 -17.45 -23.60 16.67
CA ALA A 25 -17.65 -22.28 16.06
C ALA A 25 -19.07 -21.70 16.24
N LYS A 26 -20.07 -22.57 16.48
CA LYS A 26 -21.45 -22.16 16.84
C LYS A 26 -21.63 -21.82 18.32
N ARG A 27 -20.69 -22.19 19.20
CA ARG A 27 -20.74 -21.88 20.64
C ARG A 27 -19.83 -20.72 21.02
N VAL A 28 -18.76 -20.50 20.27
CA VAL A 28 -17.84 -19.40 20.51
C VAL A 28 -18.36 -18.17 19.79
N SER A 29 -18.82 -17.20 20.56
CA SER A 29 -19.06 -15.83 20.10
C SER A 29 -17.91 -14.96 20.61
N PHE A 30 -17.36 -14.12 19.74
CA PHE A 30 -16.28 -13.22 20.09
C PHE A 30 -16.86 -12.00 20.84
N PRO A 31 -16.20 -11.49 21.90
CA PRO A 31 -16.67 -10.28 22.57
C PRO A 31 -16.72 -9.12 21.56
N GLY A 32 -17.94 -8.61 21.31
CA GLY A 32 -18.22 -7.60 20.29
C GLY A 32 -19.21 -8.03 19.19
N PHE A 33 -19.55 -9.33 19.09
CA PHE A 33 -20.53 -9.83 18.11
C PHE A 33 -21.97 -9.95 18.67
N GLU A 34 -22.29 -9.28 19.78
CA GLU A 34 -23.64 -9.29 20.40
C GLU A 34 -24.27 -10.69 20.61
N GLY A 35 -23.43 -11.72 20.78
CA GLY A 35 -23.89 -13.11 20.93
C GLY A 35 -24.13 -13.85 19.61
N VAL A 36 -23.84 -13.25 18.46
CA VAL A 36 -23.86 -13.93 17.16
C VAL A 36 -22.67 -14.90 17.09
N PRO A 37 -22.89 -16.19 16.78
CA PRO A 37 -21.81 -17.15 16.63
C PRO A 37 -20.90 -16.83 15.43
N VAL A 38 -19.60 -17.12 15.56
CA VAL A 38 -18.62 -16.89 14.48
C VAL A 38 -19.00 -17.64 13.20
N TYR A 39 -19.63 -18.81 13.32
CA TYR A 39 -20.14 -19.56 12.17
C TYR A 39 -21.14 -18.75 11.32
N ASP A 40 -22.05 -18.01 11.94
CA ASP A 40 -23.08 -17.26 11.23
C ASP A 40 -22.49 -16.00 10.59
N VAL A 41 -21.56 -15.32 11.26
CA VAL A 41 -20.77 -14.21 10.68
C VAL A 41 -20.01 -14.67 9.43
N TRP A 42 -19.37 -15.83 9.51
CA TRP A 42 -18.61 -16.39 8.38
C TRP A 42 -19.51 -16.77 7.20
N LYS A 43 -20.71 -17.30 7.49
CA LYS A 43 -21.72 -17.61 6.48
C LYS A 43 -22.24 -16.33 5.81
N MET A 44 -22.60 -15.31 6.58
CA MET A 44 -23.07 -14.01 6.07
C MET A 44 -22.00 -13.33 5.23
N PHE A 45 -20.74 -13.34 5.67
CA PHE A 45 -19.62 -12.82 4.91
C PHE A 45 -19.48 -13.50 3.54
N LEU A 46 -19.53 -14.83 3.49
CA LEU A 46 -19.47 -15.58 2.22
C LEU A 46 -20.68 -15.34 1.31
N GLU A 47 -21.86 -15.09 1.87
CA GLU A 47 -23.06 -14.72 1.10
C GLU A 47 -22.93 -13.30 0.52
N GLU A 48 -22.43 -12.34 1.29
CA GLU A 48 -22.15 -10.99 0.81
C GLU A 48 -21.02 -10.92 -0.21
N VAL A 49 -19.98 -11.75 -0.05
CA VAL A 49 -18.87 -11.83 -1.02
C VAL A 49 -19.34 -12.31 -2.39
N LYS A 50 -20.37 -13.16 -2.42
CA LYS A 50 -20.98 -13.64 -3.67
C LYS A 50 -21.91 -12.63 -4.31
N HIS A 51 -22.34 -11.59 -3.59
CA HIS A 51 -23.10 -10.51 -4.21
C HIS A 51 -22.15 -9.64 -5.06
N ASP A 52 -22.53 -9.38 -6.31
CA ASP A 52 -21.77 -8.62 -7.33
C ASP A 52 -21.46 -7.14 -6.96
N LYS A 53 -21.73 -6.73 -5.73
CA LYS A 53 -21.48 -5.38 -5.23
C LYS A 53 -20.03 -5.16 -4.79
N LEU A 54 -19.26 -6.22 -4.55
CA LEU A 54 -17.87 -6.09 -4.11
C LEU A 54 -16.91 -5.66 -5.23
N GLY A 55 -17.14 -6.10 -6.47
CA GLY A 55 -16.30 -5.76 -7.61
C GLY A 55 -16.15 -4.24 -7.79
N PRO A 56 -17.26 -3.49 -7.97
CA PRO A 56 -17.22 -2.04 -8.12
C PRO A 56 -16.59 -1.31 -6.92
N ARG A 57 -16.82 -1.81 -5.69
CA ARG A 57 -16.21 -1.24 -4.47
C ARG A 57 -14.70 -1.46 -4.43
N ALA A 58 -14.24 -2.67 -4.75
CA ALA A 58 -12.82 -3.01 -4.83
C ALA A 58 -12.14 -2.20 -5.94
N SER A 59 -12.77 -2.04 -7.10
CA SER A 59 -12.27 -1.20 -8.18
C SER A 59 -12.14 0.28 -7.76
N ALA A 60 -13.09 0.82 -6.99
CA ALA A 60 -12.98 2.18 -6.47
C ALA A 60 -11.80 2.35 -5.49
N ILE A 61 -11.57 1.37 -4.62
CA ILE A 61 -10.40 1.38 -3.71
C ILE A 61 -9.09 1.32 -4.51
N SER A 62 -8.99 0.41 -5.48
CA SER A 62 -7.80 0.29 -6.35
C SER A 62 -7.57 1.54 -7.19
N PHE A 63 -8.64 2.20 -7.64
CA PHE A 63 -8.55 3.47 -8.38
C PHE A 63 -8.00 4.59 -7.49
N ASN A 64 -8.51 4.73 -6.27
CA ASN A 64 -7.97 5.69 -5.30
C ASN A 64 -6.50 5.40 -4.97
N PHE A 65 -6.12 4.12 -4.84
CA PHE A 65 -4.73 3.72 -4.65
C PHE A 65 -3.83 4.11 -5.84
N LEU A 66 -4.32 3.91 -7.07
CA LEU A 66 -3.60 4.33 -8.28
C LEU A 66 -3.41 5.86 -8.32
N LEU A 67 -4.45 6.64 -7.96
CA LEU A 67 -4.34 8.10 -7.88
C LEU A 67 -3.33 8.54 -6.81
N ALA A 68 -3.28 7.85 -5.67
CA ALA A 68 -2.30 8.10 -4.60
C ALA A 68 -0.85 7.76 -5.01
N LEU A 69 -0.65 6.98 -6.07
CA LEU A 69 0.66 6.58 -6.58
C LEU A 69 1.44 7.79 -7.11
N PHE A 70 0.78 8.74 -7.78
CA PHE A 70 1.44 9.93 -8.31
C PHE A 70 2.04 10.83 -7.21
N PRO A 71 1.29 11.28 -6.19
CA PRO A 71 1.87 12.02 -5.06
C PRO A 71 2.94 11.21 -4.32
N SER A 72 2.76 9.89 -4.19
CA SER A 72 3.74 9.02 -3.52
C SER A 72 5.08 9.01 -4.25
N ILE A 73 5.09 8.94 -5.60
CA ILE A 73 6.33 9.00 -6.38
C ILE A 73 7.00 10.36 -6.23
N ILE A 74 6.23 11.45 -6.32
CA ILE A 74 6.76 12.82 -6.15
C ILE A 74 7.38 12.98 -4.76
N PHE A 75 6.70 12.48 -3.72
CA PHE A 75 7.20 12.46 -2.36
C PHE A 75 8.54 11.69 -2.24
N LEU A 76 8.66 10.52 -2.87
CA LEU A 76 9.90 9.75 -2.89
C LEU A 76 11.05 10.52 -3.58
N PHE A 77 10.80 11.16 -4.73
CA PHE A 77 11.81 11.98 -5.40
C PHE A 77 12.18 13.24 -4.60
N SER A 78 11.21 13.85 -3.92
CA SER A 78 11.44 14.98 -3.02
C SER A 78 12.28 14.58 -1.79
N LEU A 79 12.24 13.31 -1.39
CA LEU A 79 13.02 12.80 -0.28
C LEU A 79 14.51 12.63 -0.63
N ILE A 80 14.85 12.38 -1.91
CA ILE A 80 16.25 12.21 -2.38
C ILE A 80 17.18 13.36 -1.91
N PRO A 81 16.86 14.65 -2.15
CA PRO A 81 17.73 15.75 -1.70
C PRO A 81 17.65 16.02 -0.19
N VAL A 82 16.66 15.46 0.51
CA VAL A 82 16.45 15.69 1.95
C VAL A 82 17.22 14.71 2.81
N ILE A 83 17.52 13.51 2.30
CA ILE A 83 18.33 12.52 3.03
C ILE A 83 19.77 13.04 3.09
N PRO A 84 20.23 13.54 4.25
CA PRO A 84 21.61 14.00 4.39
C PRO A 84 22.48 12.75 4.58
N ILE A 85 23.06 12.25 3.49
CA ILE A 85 24.08 11.20 3.58
C ILE A 85 25.38 11.87 4.04
N PRO A 86 25.87 11.60 5.26
CA PRO A 86 27.09 12.22 5.77
C PRO A 86 28.28 11.88 4.85
N GLY A 87 29.04 12.89 4.42
CA GLY A 87 30.21 12.72 3.56
C GLY A 87 29.91 12.63 2.05
N LEU A 88 28.64 12.66 1.61
CA LEU A 88 28.30 12.60 0.19
C LEU A 88 28.80 13.83 -0.57
N LYS A 89 28.70 15.02 0.04
CA LYS A 89 29.17 16.29 -0.55
C LYS A 89 30.67 16.25 -0.78
N GLU A 90 31.44 15.83 0.23
CA GLU A 90 32.89 15.73 0.18
C GLU A 90 33.35 14.68 -0.84
N ASN A 91 32.70 13.51 -0.87
CA ASN A 91 33.01 12.45 -1.84
C ASN A 91 32.66 12.84 -3.28
N LEU A 92 31.56 13.59 -3.48
CA LEU A 92 31.20 14.10 -4.79
C LEU A 92 32.24 15.12 -5.29
N PHE A 93 32.66 16.06 -4.43
CA PHE A 93 33.66 17.04 -4.81
C PHE A 93 35.05 16.43 -5.03
N SER A 94 35.45 15.42 -4.25
CA SER A 94 36.72 14.72 -4.50
C SER A 94 36.71 13.97 -5.84
N LEU A 95 35.59 13.34 -6.20
CA LEU A 95 35.43 12.71 -7.51
C LEU A 95 35.46 13.74 -8.65
N LEU A 96 34.72 14.84 -8.52
CA LEU A 96 34.70 15.91 -9.53
C LEU A 96 36.08 16.54 -9.72
N GLN A 97 36.84 16.75 -8.63
CA GLN A 97 38.21 17.26 -8.70
C GLN A 97 39.16 16.25 -9.36
N SER A 98 38.92 14.95 -9.23
CA SER A 98 39.77 13.93 -9.84
C SER A 98 39.57 13.80 -11.36
N ILE A 99 38.41 14.23 -11.89
CA ILE A 99 38.04 14.07 -13.31
C ILE A 99 38.03 15.39 -14.10
N MET A 100 37.99 16.55 -13.43
CA MET A 100 37.96 17.86 -14.07
C MET A 100 39.22 18.69 -13.81
N PRO A 101 39.62 19.56 -14.75
CA PRO A 101 40.61 20.59 -14.50
C PRO A 101 40.09 21.67 -13.54
N ASP A 102 40.98 22.29 -12.76
CA ASP A 102 40.66 23.16 -11.62
C ASP A 102 39.67 24.30 -11.95
N ASN A 103 39.80 24.90 -13.14
CA ASN A 103 38.92 25.99 -13.59
C ASN A 103 37.46 25.55 -13.78
N ALA A 104 37.22 24.33 -14.25
CA ALA A 104 35.89 23.75 -14.41
C ALA A 104 35.33 23.28 -13.06
N PHE A 105 36.20 22.79 -12.17
CA PHE A 105 35.82 22.38 -10.82
C PHE A 105 35.29 23.54 -9.98
N GLU A 106 35.97 24.69 -9.97
CA GLU A 106 35.52 25.88 -9.20
C GLU A 106 34.14 26.39 -9.64
N LEU A 107 33.89 26.43 -10.96
CA LEU A 107 32.58 26.80 -11.52
C LEU A 107 31.48 25.80 -11.12
N ALA A 108 31.79 24.51 -11.20
CA ALA A 108 30.86 23.44 -10.80
C ALA A 108 30.56 23.49 -9.29
N ARG A 109 31.60 23.70 -8.46
CA ARG A 109 31.48 23.81 -7.00
C ARG A 109 30.55 24.94 -6.61
N ALA A 110 30.75 26.14 -7.15
CA ALA A 110 29.92 27.30 -6.87
C ALA A 110 28.44 27.04 -7.23
N THR A 111 28.17 26.44 -8.39
CA THR A 111 26.82 26.15 -8.86
C THR A 111 26.11 25.09 -8.01
N ILE A 112 26.84 24.04 -7.60
CA ILE A 112 26.32 22.96 -6.76
C ILE A 112 26.04 23.47 -5.34
N GLU A 113 26.93 24.27 -4.74
CA GLU A 113 26.70 24.88 -3.43
C GLU A 113 25.49 25.83 -3.45
N GLU A 114 25.32 26.63 -4.50
CA GLU A 114 24.12 27.46 -4.67
C GLU A 114 22.84 26.63 -4.77
N THR A 115 22.86 25.50 -5.47
CA THR A 115 21.67 24.64 -5.67
C THR A 115 21.27 23.91 -4.40
N ILE A 116 22.24 23.42 -3.63
CA ILE A 116 22.00 22.71 -2.37
C ILE A 116 21.56 23.70 -1.28
N SER A 117 22.19 24.88 -1.22
CA SER A 117 21.87 25.90 -0.22
C SER A 117 20.54 26.60 -0.52
N LYS A 118 20.26 26.89 -1.80
CA LYS A 118 19.01 27.48 -2.26
C LYS A 118 18.03 26.41 -2.70
N LYS A 119 17.58 25.60 -1.74
CA LYS A 119 16.48 24.64 -1.91
C LYS A 119 15.20 25.39 -2.31
N ARG A 120 14.97 25.64 -3.61
CA ARG A 120 13.74 26.28 -4.12
C ARG A 120 12.58 25.30 -4.03
N VAL A 121 12.08 25.09 -2.82
CA VAL A 121 10.78 24.45 -2.56
C VAL A 121 9.62 25.41 -2.93
N ASP A 122 9.93 26.71 -3.05
CA ASP A 122 8.96 27.81 -3.24
C ASP A 122 8.19 27.80 -4.56
N LEU A 123 8.53 26.96 -5.55
CA LEU A 123 7.83 26.96 -6.84
C LEU A 123 6.65 25.99 -6.93
N PHE A 124 6.32 25.27 -5.85
CA PHE A 124 5.25 24.25 -5.85
C PHE A 124 3.96 24.66 -5.12
N CYS A 125 3.89 25.86 -4.52
CA CYS A 125 2.76 26.29 -3.68
C CYS A 125 1.92 27.47 -4.22
N PHE A 126 2.11 27.89 -5.48
CA PHE A 126 1.21 28.84 -6.13
C PHE A 126 0.26 28.11 -7.07
N GLY A 127 -0.95 27.87 -6.54
CA GLY A 127 -2.09 27.25 -7.20
C GLY A 127 -3.18 26.99 -6.18
#